data_AF-A0A8K0N753-F1
#
_entry.id   AF-A0A8K0N753-F1
#
_cell.length_a   1.000
_cell.length_b   1.000
_cell.length_c   1.000
_cell.angle_alpha   90.00
_cell.angle_beta   90.00
_cell.angle_gamma   90.00
#
_symmetry.space_group_name_H-M   'P 1'
#
loop_
_entity.id
_entity.type
_entity.pdbx_description
1 polymer ?
#
loop_
_entity_poly.entity_id
_entity_poly.type
_entity_poly.pdbx_seq_one_letter_code
_entity_poly.pdbx_strand_id
1 'polypeptide(L)'
;MEVSGLSLSLLGGVSPSICVENLSSKQEENEVEIRGPPAAKAFDQEGNPTKAAEGFCRKNCVPIDNLYNKVEGKTEYVYVRVKKSARSALQVMFSRPIRWILALYGDMVVPFMFAGVSRPYHRCHHHHHSNFKTLCIKYGVGYRAELEIEKVETAESYLGTMKNAGILINIKERKEKILCDSTPLAMSVGGHLVMQDNLLGEVVNLVEAPVPILGGFDESFLELPEDILITVMQRHQKYFPLTNISTGKLLPFFVTVANGIMSEAAVQKGNEAVLRARYEDAKFFYRMDTQKKFSEFRVHLNGILFHEKLGTMLDKMSRVQKTVGKLTLALGIDESNLPVIEDAAALAMSDLATSIVTEFTSLSGIMARHYALRDGYSEQIADALFEMTLPRFSGDILPKSDAGIVLAIADRYCIFKYNYFDLPLYRFLAIPN
;
A
#
# COMPACT_ATOMS: atom_id res chain seq x y z
N MET A 1 20.27 3.09 -24.20
CA MET A 1 19.01 3.40 -24.91
C MET A 1 19.32 4.49 -25.92
N GLU A 2 19.60 4.13 -27.17
CA GLU A 2 19.53 5.10 -28.26
C GLU A 2 18.06 5.18 -28.68
N VAL A 3 17.38 6.26 -28.25
CA VAL A 3 16.04 6.57 -28.73
C VAL A 3 16.22 7.38 -30.01
N SER A 4 16.05 6.73 -31.16
CA SER A 4 15.92 7.44 -32.43
C SER A 4 14.44 7.77 -32.66
N GLY A 5 14.12 9.06 -32.81
CA GLY A 5 12.79 9.53 -33.19
C GLY A 5 11.80 9.69 -32.02
N LEU A 6 11.99 10.71 -31.18
CA LEU A 6 10.90 11.26 -30.36
C LEU A 6 10.12 12.27 -31.21
N SER A 7 8.88 11.96 -31.58
CA SER A 7 7.97 12.93 -32.17
C SER A 7 6.92 13.35 -31.12
N LEU A 8 6.80 14.65 -30.92
CA LEU A 8 5.75 15.25 -30.09
C LEU A 8 4.62 15.68 -31.03
N SER A 9 3.45 15.06 -30.92
CA SER A 9 2.26 15.49 -31.66
C SER A 9 1.13 15.82 -30.69
N LEU A 10 0.62 17.05 -30.79
CA LEU A 10 -0.61 17.48 -30.12
C LEU A 10 -1.80 16.97 -30.95
N LEU A 11 -2.32 15.80 -30.62
CA LEU A 11 -3.63 15.37 -31.10
C LEU A 11 -4.69 16.13 -30.29
N GLY A 12 -5.65 16.72 -31.00
CA GLY A 12 -6.56 17.73 -30.49
C GLY A 12 -7.19 17.39 -29.13
N GLY A 13 -6.87 18.25 -28.15
CA GLY A 13 -7.86 18.71 -27.19
C GLY A 13 -8.18 17.87 -25.97
N VAL A 14 -7.38 16.89 -25.53
CA VAL A 14 -7.29 16.50 -24.09
C VAL A 14 -5.92 15.83 -23.84
N SER A 15 -5.09 16.44 -22.98
CA SER A 15 -3.79 15.98 -22.45
C SER A 15 -2.61 15.73 -23.43
N PRO A 16 -1.41 16.28 -23.17
CA PRO A 16 -0.22 15.96 -23.97
C PRO A 16 0.12 14.47 -23.84
N SER A 17 0.24 13.79 -24.98
CA SER A 17 0.57 12.37 -25.05
C SER A 17 1.92 12.21 -25.77
N ILE A 18 2.85 11.47 -25.17
CA ILE A 18 4.13 11.16 -25.80
C ILE A 18 3.97 9.83 -26.56
N CYS A 19 4.17 9.87 -27.87
CA CYS A 19 4.22 8.67 -28.70
C CYS A 19 5.70 8.30 -28.90
N VAL A 20 6.06 7.05 -28.65
CA VAL A 20 7.39 6.51 -28.92
C VAL A 20 7.25 5.50 -30.04
N GLU A 21 7.71 5.88 -31.23
CA GLU A 21 7.72 4.97 -32.38
C GLU A 21 8.89 3.98 -32.26
N ASN A 22 8.71 2.76 -32.77
CA ASN A 22 9.75 1.71 -32.82
C ASN A 22 10.34 1.28 -31.45
N LEU A 23 9.56 1.35 -30.37
CA LEU A 23 9.98 0.83 -29.07
C LEU A 23 10.21 -0.68 -29.15
N SER A 24 11.45 -1.13 -28.87
CA SER A 24 11.79 -2.55 -28.91
C SER A 24 10.91 -3.39 -27.97
N SER A 25 10.34 -4.46 -28.50
CA SER A 25 9.52 -5.43 -27.76
C SER A 25 10.28 -6.23 -26.68
N LYS A 26 11.61 -6.10 -26.64
CA LYS A 26 12.50 -6.78 -25.69
C LYS A 26 13.59 -5.83 -25.23
N GLN A 27 13.90 -5.85 -23.94
CA GLN A 27 15.10 -5.20 -23.40
C GLN A 27 16.35 -5.87 -24.01
N GLU A 28 17.37 -5.11 -24.39
CA GLU A 28 18.66 -5.68 -24.80
C GLU A 28 19.25 -6.53 -23.68
N GLU A 29 19.81 -7.69 -24.05
CA GLU A 29 20.50 -8.56 -23.09
C GLU A 29 21.69 -7.80 -22.51
N ASN A 30 21.67 -7.59 -21.19
CA ASN A 30 22.75 -6.93 -20.48
C ASN A 30 23.42 -7.92 -19.54
N GLU A 31 24.75 -7.96 -19.58
CA GLU A 31 25.57 -8.65 -18.60
C GLU A 31 25.75 -7.76 -17.37
N VAL A 32 25.45 -8.30 -16.19
CA VAL A 32 25.63 -7.59 -14.92
C VAL A 32 26.62 -8.36 -14.06
N GLU A 33 27.62 -7.66 -13.53
CA GLU A 33 28.53 -8.20 -12.52
C GLU A 33 27.84 -8.20 -11.15
N ILE A 34 27.79 -9.35 -10.48
CA ILE A 34 27.19 -9.49 -9.14
C ILE A 34 28.31 -9.83 -8.15
N ARG A 35 28.42 -9.03 -7.09
CA ARG A 35 29.37 -9.24 -5.99
C ARG A 35 28.92 -10.35 -5.06
N GLY A 36 29.82 -11.27 -4.78
CA GLY A 36 29.66 -12.37 -3.83
C GLY A 36 30.42 -12.16 -2.52
N PRO A 37 30.62 -13.23 -1.72
CA PRO A 37 31.37 -13.15 -0.47
C PRO A 37 32.85 -12.74 -0.66
N PRO A 38 33.54 -12.31 0.40
CA PRO A 38 34.99 -12.12 0.36
C PRO A 38 35.69 -13.41 -0.12
N ALA A 39 36.72 -13.30 -0.95
CA ALA A 39 37.44 -14.44 -1.51
C ALA A 39 37.96 -15.39 -0.40
N ALA A 40 38.45 -14.82 0.71
CA ALA A 40 38.89 -15.56 1.90
C ALA A 40 37.78 -16.35 2.62
N LYS A 41 36.50 -16.10 2.32
CA LYS A 41 35.35 -16.87 2.81
C LYS A 41 34.71 -17.73 1.72
N ALA A 42 35.05 -17.48 0.45
CA ALA A 42 34.52 -18.20 -0.69
C ALA A 42 35.30 -19.50 -0.93
N PHE A 43 36.59 -19.52 -0.60
CA PHE A 43 37.45 -20.71 -0.72
C PHE A 43 38.09 -21.04 0.63
N ASP A 44 38.32 -22.32 0.88
CA ASP A 44 39.07 -22.79 2.05
C ASP A 44 40.59 -22.74 1.83
N GLN A 45 41.37 -23.19 2.82
CA GLN A 45 42.83 -23.16 2.77
C GLN A 45 43.43 -24.09 1.71
N GLU A 46 42.63 -25.04 1.19
CA GLU A 46 43.03 -25.98 0.13
C GLU A 46 42.57 -25.50 -1.26
N GLY A 47 41.88 -24.36 -1.33
CA GLY A 47 41.37 -23.77 -2.57
C GLY A 47 40.01 -24.34 -3.01
N ASN A 48 39.35 -25.14 -2.17
CA ASN A 48 38.04 -25.70 -2.49
C ASN A 48 36.92 -24.69 -2.18
N PRO A 49 35.83 -24.65 -2.97
CA PRO A 49 34.72 -23.74 -2.75
C PRO A 49 33.97 -24.08 -1.46
N THR A 50 33.73 -23.07 -0.63
CA THR A 50 32.94 -23.24 0.59
C THR A 50 31.45 -23.23 0.29
N LYS A 51 30.62 -23.64 1.26
CA LYS A 51 29.16 -23.54 1.19
C LYS A 51 28.66 -22.12 0.84
N ALA A 52 29.42 -21.08 1.19
CA ALA A 52 29.08 -19.70 0.87
C ALA A 52 29.24 -19.42 -0.64
N ALA A 53 30.30 -19.93 -1.27
CA ALA A 53 30.52 -19.83 -2.71
C ALA A 53 29.52 -20.68 -3.50
N GLU A 54 29.24 -21.91 -3.04
CA GLU A 54 28.24 -22.78 -3.64
C GLU A 54 26.82 -22.18 -3.57
N GLY A 55 26.44 -21.66 -2.41
CA GLY A 55 25.14 -20.99 -2.21
C GLY A 55 25.01 -19.73 -3.07
N PHE A 56 26.09 -18.96 -3.21
CA PHE A 56 26.13 -17.79 -4.09
C PHE A 56 25.97 -18.17 -5.57
N CYS A 57 26.63 -19.23 -6.02
CA CYS A 57 26.50 -19.74 -7.39
C CYS A 57 25.10 -20.29 -7.69
N ARG A 58 24.52 -21.05 -6.75
CA ARG A 58 23.13 -21.54 -6.87
C ARG A 58 22.12 -20.41 -6.96
N LYS A 59 22.26 -19.37 -6.14
CA LYS A 59 21.36 -18.20 -6.13
C LYS A 59 21.37 -17.46 -7.47
N ASN A 60 22.52 -17.40 -8.13
CA ASN A 60 22.70 -16.69 -9.39
C ASN A 60 22.65 -17.60 -10.62
N CYS A 61 22.35 -18.90 -10.43
CA CYS A 61 22.24 -19.92 -11.48
C CYS A 61 23.47 -19.99 -12.40
N VAL A 62 24.67 -19.89 -11.81
CA VAL A 62 25.96 -19.97 -12.53
C VAL A 62 26.81 -21.11 -11.98
N PRO A 63 27.61 -21.79 -12.80
CA PRO A 63 28.56 -22.79 -12.33
C PRO A 63 29.68 -22.14 -11.51
N ILE A 64 30.24 -22.89 -10.56
CA ILE A 64 31.30 -22.42 -9.65
C ILE A 64 32.54 -21.93 -10.41
N ASP A 65 32.83 -22.54 -11.56
CA ASP A 65 33.96 -22.23 -12.43
C ASP A 65 33.87 -20.83 -13.10
N ASN A 66 32.69 -20.21 -13.06
CA ASN A 66 32.47 -18.85 -13.58
C ASN A 66 32.73 -17.76 -12.53
N LEU A 67 33.17 -18.13 -11.32
CA LEU A 67 33.61 -17.16 -10.32
C LEU A 67 34.97 -16.58 -10.71
N TYR A 68 35.11 -15.27 -10.55
CA TYR A 68 36.40 -14.59 -10.64
C TYR A 68 36.55 -13.60 -9.49
N ASN A 69 37.79 -13.37 -9.06
CA ASN A 69 38.05 -12.44 -7.98
C ASN A 69 38.21 -11.02 -8.51
N LYS A 70 37.77 -10.04 -7.72
CA LYS A 70 37.98 -8.61 -7.98
C LYS A 70 38.28 -7.91 -6.66
N VAL A 71 39.32 -7.08 -6.66
CA VAL A 71 39.72 -6.30 -5.49
C VAL A 71 38.87 -5.04 -5.41
N GLU A 72 38.18 -4.84 -4.29
CA GLU A 72 37.47 -3.60 -3.97
C GLU A 72 38.02 -3.01 -2.67
N GLY A 73 38.74 -1.89 -2.81
CA GLY A 73 39.41 -1.26 -1.68
C GLY A 73 40.52 -2.15 -1.11
N LYS A 74 40.36 -2.60 0.15
CA LYS A 74 41.34 -3.46 0.86
C LYS A 74 40.94 -4.94 0.89
N THR A 75 39.85 -5.32 0.24
CA THR A 75 39.29 -6.67 0.34
C THR A 75 38.98 -7.24 -1.04
N GLU A 76 39.36 -8.50 -1.25
CA GLU A 76 39.08 -9.24 -2.47
C GLU A 76 37.75 -9.98 -2.33
N TYR A 77 36.88 -9.87 -3.34
CA TYR A 77 35.57 -10.51 -3.38
C TYR A 77 35.45 -11.39 -4.62
N VAL A 78 34.64 -12.46 -4.54
CA VAL A 78 34.26 -13.23 -5.73
C VAL A 78 33.12 -12.53 -6.48
N TYR A 79 33.13 -12.63 -7.80
CA TYR A 79 32.16 -12.05 -8.71
C TYR A 79 31.70 -13.06 -9.74
N VAL A 80 30.49 -12.83 -10.28
CA VAL A 80 29.97 -13.56 -11.45
C VAL A 80 29.37 -12.57 -12.44
N ARG A 81 29.50 -12.88 -13.73
CA ARG A 81 28.75 -12.19 -14.79
C ARG A 81 27.50 -12.98 -15.10
N VAL A 82 26.35 -12.38 -14.84
CA VAL A 82 25.05 -13.00 -15.13
C VAL A 82 24.42 -12.26 -16.30
N LYS A 83 24.09 -13.01 -17.36
CA LYS A 83 23.21 -12.51 -18.42
C LYS A 83 21.81 -12.37 -17.85
N LYS A 84 21.33 -11.14 -17.66
CA LYS A 84 19.91 -10.93 -17.36
C LYS A 84 19.14 -11.18 -18.64
N SER A 85 18.31 -12.22 -18.63
CA SER A 85 17.43 -12.53 -19.76
C SER A 85 16.57 -11.31 -20.10
N ALA A 86 16.51 -10.99 -21.40
CA ALA A 86 15.68 -9.92 -21.92
C ALA A 86 14.24 -10.05 -21.39
N ARG A 87 13.77 -9.08 -20.61
CA ARG A 87 12.36 -9.01 -20.25
C ARG A 87 11.60 -8.47 -21.45
N SER A 88 10.53 -9.17 -21.83
CA SER A 88 9.59 -8.66 -22.83
C SER A 88 8.97 -7.35 -22.32
N ALA A 89 8.89 -6.34 -23.18
CA ALA A 89 8.20 -5.08 -22.88
C ALA A 89 6.70 -5.28 -22.60
N LEU A 90 6.15 -6.46 -22.94
CA LEU A 90 4.77 -6.89 -22.72
C LEU A 90 4.56 -7.66 -21.41
N GLN A 91 5.28 -7.36 -20.33
CA GLN A 91 4.88 -7.88 -19.01
C GLN A 91 3.54 -7.24 -18.61
N VAL A 92 2.45 -7.88 -19.03
CA VAL A 92 1.10 -7.55 -18.56
C VAL A 92 1.06 -7.88 -17.08
N MET A 93 1.05 -6.84 -16.26
CA MET A 93 0.87 -6.96 -14.82
C MET A 93 -0.62 -7.04 -14.53
N PHE A 94 -1.10 -8.24 -14.20
CA PHE A 94 -2.43 -8.45 -13.65
C PHE A 94 -2.27 -9.00 -12.22
N SER A 95 -3.11 -8.55 -11.29
CA SER A 95 -3.00 -8.93 -9.87
C SER A 95 -3.14 -10.44 -9.62
N ARG A 96 -3.71 -11.17 -10.60
CA ARG A 96 -3.87 -12.62 -10.62
C ARG A 96 -3.61 -13.17 -12.03
N PRO A 97 -3.29 -14.45 -12.19
CA PRO A 97 -3.24 -15.04 -13.53
C PRO A 97 -4.58 -14.90 -14.24
N ILE A 98 -4.60 -14.28 -15.42
CA ILE A 98 -5.75 -14.24 -16.31
C ILE A 98 -6.00 -15.67 -16.78
N ARG A 99 -7.19 -16.21 -16.52
CA ARG A 99 -7.50 -17.63 -16.79
C ARG A 99 -8.25 -17.82 -18.11
N TRP A 100 -9.09 -16.86 -18.46
CA TRP A 100 -9.91 -16.88 -19.66
C TRP A 100 -10.30 -15.44 -19.99
N ILE A 101 -10.69 -15.21 -21.25
CA ILE A 101 -11.21 -13.93 -21.71
C ILE A 101 -12.39 -14.20 -22.62
N LEU A 102 -13.46 -13.43 -22.43
CA LEU A 102 -14.63 -13.42 -23.30
C LEU A 102 -14.56 -12.17 -24.19
N ALA A 103 -14.55 -12.37 -25.52
CA ALA A 103 -14.79 -11.28 -26.47
C ALA A 103 -15.80 -11.72 -27.51
N LEU A 104 -16.89 -10.97 -27.58
CA LEU A 104 -18.01 -11.20 -28.48
C LEU A 104 -18.30 -9.92 -29.27
N TYR A 105 -18.73 -10.09 -30.52
CA TYR A 105 -19.33 -9.07 -31.35
C TYR A 105 -20.67 -9.61 -31.85
N GLY A 106 -21.77 -9.16 -31.23
CA GLY A 106 -23.06 -9.84 -31.33
C GLY A 106 -22.95 -11.28 -30.82
N ASP A 107 -23.30 -12.25 -31.66
CA ASP A 107 -23.15 -13.69 -31.41
C ASP A 107 -21.79 -14.26 -31.85
N MET A 108 -20.93 -13.45 -32.48
CA MET A 108 -19.63 -13.90 -33.00
C MET A 108 -18.52 -13.79 -31.96
N VAL A 109 -17.72 -14.84 -31.81
CA VAL A 109 -16.52 -14.82 -30.96
C VAL A 109 -15.37 -14.11 -31.70
N VAL A 110 -14.84 -13.03 -31.11
CA VAL A 110 -13.70 -12.29 -31.67
C VAL A 110 -12.39 -12.99 -31.29
N PRO A 111 -11.57 -13.44 -32.27
CA PRO A 111 -10.31 -14.10 -31.97
C PRO A 111 -9.24 -13.07 -31.57
N PHE A 112 -8.76 -13.14 -30.34
CA PHE A 112 -7.60 -12.35 -29.89
C PHE A 112 -6.82 -13.08 -28.80
N MET A 113 -5.59 -12.60 -28.55
CA MET A 113 -4.69 -13.11 -27.53
C MET A 113 -4.22 -11.95 -26.66
N PHE A 114 -4.28 -12.12 -25.35
CA PHE A 114 -3.79 -11.14 -24.39
C PHE A 114 -3.08 -11.84 -23.24
N ALA A 115 -1.91 -11.32 -22.84
CA ALA A 115 -1.08 -11.89 -21.77
C ALA A 115 -0.77 -13.40 -21.93
N GLY A 116 -0.61 -13.88 -23.17
CA GLY A 116 -0.39 -15.30 -23.47
C GLY A 116 -1.63 -16.20 -23.38
N VAL A 117 -2.79 -15.64 -23.03
CA VAL A 117 -4.09 -16.32 -23.05
C VAL A 117 -4.71 -16.13 -24.43
N SER A 118 -4.72 -17.20 -25.23
CA SER A 118 -5.46 -17.27 -26.50
C SER A 118 -6.57 -18.32 -26.33
N ARG A 119 -7.82 -17.85 -26.19
CA ARG A 119 -9.01 -18.67 -25.85
C ARG A 119 -8.89 -19.44 -24.52
N PRO A 120 -9.99 -19.97 -23.98
CA PRO A 120 -9.91 -21.08 -23.03
C PRO A 120 -9.47 -22.33 -23.80
N TYR A 121 -8.20 -22.70 -23.72
CA TYR A 121 -7.71 -24.00 -24.20
C TYR A 121 -8.07 -25.08 -23.17
N HIS A 122 -9.25 -25.70 -23.30
CA HIS A 122 -9.56 -26.94 -22.60
C HIS A 122 -9.71 -28.09 -23.61
N ARG A 123 -8.67 -28.94 -23.72
CA ARG A 123 -8.86 -30.33 -24.12
C ARG A 123 -9.58 -31.05 -22.98
N CYS A 124 -10.89 -31.18 -23.08
CA CYS A 124 -11.58 -32.27 -22.41
C CYS A 124 -11.49 -33.48 -23.35
N HIS A 125 -10.67 -34.47 -23.01
CA HIS A 125 -10.87 -35.82 -23.54
C HIS A 125 -12.25 -36.28 -23.08
N HIS A 126 -13.20 -36.37 -24.00
CA HIS A 126 -13.97 -37.57 -24.30
C HIS A 126 -15.16 -37.20 -25.20
N HIS A 127 -15.05 -37.66 -26.45
CA HIS A 127 -16.10 -38.01 -27.41
C HIS A 127 -17.31 -37.09 -27.70
N HIS A 128 -17.35 -36.75 -29.00
CA HIS A 128 -18.48 -36.55 -29.90
C HIS A 128 -19.19 -35.17 -29.97
N HIS A 129 -18.83 -34.49 -31.08
CA HIS A 129 -19.60 -33.64 -32.00
C HIS A 129 -20.51 -32.51 -31.48
N SER A 130 -20.22 -31.35 -32.08
CA SER A 130 -21.09 -30.19 -32.37
C SER A 130 -21.02 -28.99 -31.41
N ASN A 131 -20.53 -27.90 -32.02
CA ASN A 131 -20.95 -26.49 -31.93
C ASN A 131 -20.68 -25.68 -30.63
N PHE A 132 -19.86 -24.64 -30.84
CA PHE A 132 -19.76 -23.35 -30.13
C PHE A 132 -20.06 -23.37 -28.63
N LYS A 133 -19.01 -23.52 -27.81
CA LYS A 133 -19.06 -23.23 -26.37
C LYS A 133 -18.22 -22.00 -26.05
N THR A 134 -18.89 -20.85 -26.02
CA THR A 134 -18.41 -19.64 -25.35
C THR A 134 -18.36 -19.94 -23.85
N LEU A 135 -17.14 -20.17 -23.34
CA LEU A 135 -16.90 -20.52 -21.95
C LEU A 135 -16.99 -19.26 -21.09
N CYS A 136 -17.99 -19.19 -20.23
CA CYS A 136 -18.01 -18.29 -19.09
C CYS A 136 -17.84 -19.08 -17.80
N ILE A 137 -17.29 -18.39 -16.80
CA ILE A 137 -17.41 -18.60 -15.35
C ILE A 137 -16.07 -18.63 -14.65
N LYS A 138 -16.01 -17.75 -13.65
CA LYS A 138 -15.40 -18.11 -12.39
C LYS A 138 -16.20 -17.50 -11.25
N TYR A 139 -16.88 -18.34 -10.47
CA TYR A 139 -17.29 -17.98 -9.12
C TYR A 139 -16.04 -17.55 -8.35
N GLY A 140 -16.06 -16.34 -7.82
CA GLY A 140 -15.14 -15.92 -6.77
C GLY A 140 -15.48 -16.61 -5.44
N VAL A 141 -15.34 -17.93 -5.37
CA VAL A 141 -15.37 -18.67 -4.10
C VAL A 141 -14.18 -19.62 -4.09
N GLY A 142 -13.49 -19.67 -2.96
CA GLY A 142 -12.41 -20.63 -2.72
C GLY A 142 -12.82 -22.04 -3.13
N TYR A 143 -11.84 -22.79 -3.61
CA TYR A 143 -11.87 -24.23 -3.88
C TYR A 143 -13.11 -24.96 -3.29
N ARG A 144 -14.07 -25.34 -4.17
CA ARG A 144 -15.12 -26.40 -3.99
C ARG A 144 -16.61 -26.01 -4.20
N ALA A 145 -16.95 -25.06 -5.07
CA ALA A 145 -18.30 -25.04 -5.65
C ALA A 145 -18.23 -25.61 -7.08
N GLU A 146 -18.98 -26.70 -7.35
CA GLU A 146 -19.20 -27.19 -8.70
C GLU A 146 -19.87 -26.07 -9.53
N LEU A 147 -19.24 -25.74 -10.66
CA LEU A 147 -19.49 -24.51 -11.43
C LEU A 147 -20.57 -24.79 -12.49
N GLU A 148 -21.76 -24.20 -12.36
CA GLU A 148 -22.75 -24.21 -13.44
C GLU A 148 -22.45 -23.09 -14.44
N ILE A 149 -21.74 -23.42 -15.52
CA ILE A 149 -21.37 -22.52 -16.61
C ILE A 149 -22.62 -22.01 -17.34
N GLU A 150 -23.03 -20.76 -17.10
CA GLU A 150 -24.05 -20.10 -17.92
C GLU A 150 -23.47 -19.68 -19.27
N LYS A 151 -24.14 -20.11 -20.34
CA LYS A 151 -23.78 -19.76 -21.72
C LYS A 151 -24.22 -18.33 -22.02
N VAL A 152 -23.27 -17.48 -22.41
CA VAL A 152 -23.55 -16.16 -22.98
C VAL A 152 -23.72 -16.33 -24.49
N GLU A 153 -24.94 -16.11 -24.98
CA GLU A 153 -25.29 -16.33 -26.38
C GLU A 153 -24.87 -15.16 -27.28
N THR A 154 -25.04 -13.93 -26.78
CA THR A 154 -24.67 -12.71 -27.49
C THR A 154 -23.99 -11.72 -26.56
N ALA A 155 -23.24 -10.76 -27.11
CA ALA A 155 -22.65 -9.67 -26.36
C ALA A 155 -23.72 -8.87 -25.59
N GLU A 156 -24.89 -8.70 -26.19
CA GLU A 156 -26.04 -7.97 -25.63
C GLU A 156 -26.68 -8.72 -24.46
N SER A 157 -26.69 -10.06 -24.49
CA SER A 157 -27.25 -10.88 -23.40
C SER A 157 -26.35 -10.93 -22.16
N TYR A 158 -25.07 -10.56 -22.28
CA TYR A 158 -24.07 -10.71 -21.22
C TYR A 158 -24.51 -10.13 -19.87
N LEU A 159 -25.00 -8.88 -19.86
CA LEU A 159 -25.43 -8.23 -18.62
C LEU A 159 -26.62 -8.97 -17.97
N GLY A 160 -27.56 -9.45 -18.78
CA GLY A 160 -28.71 -10.22 -18.31
C GLY A 160 -28.31 -11.58 -17.74
N THR A 161 -27.44 -12.32 -18.45
CA THR A 161 -26.88 -13.60 -18.00
C THR A 161 -26.15 -13.44 -16.67
N MET A 162 -25.29 -12.43 -16.54
CA MET A 162 -24.53 -12.19 -15.30
C MET A 162 -25.45 -11.83 -14.14
N LYS A 163 -26.50 -11.03 -14.38
CA LYS A 163 -27.51 -10.71 -13.37
C LYS A 163 -28.28 -11.95 -12.92
N ASN A 164 -28.65 -12.84 -13.84
CA ASN A 164 -29.34 -14.11 -13.51
C ASN A 164 -28.44 -15.04 -12.69
N ALA A 165 -27.14 -15.04 -12.97
CA ALA A 165 -26.11 -15.71 -12.17
C ALA A 165 -25.83 -15.02 -10.81
N GLY A 166 -26.53 -13.92 -10.47
CA GLY A 166 -26.38 -13.18 -9.23
C GLY A 166 -25.20 -12.19 -9.19
N ILE A 167 -24.58 -11.91 -10.34
CA ILE A 167 -23.43 -11.01 -10.48
C ILE A 167 -23.90 -9.62 -10.90
N LEU A 168 -23.58 -8.60 -10.09
CA LEU A 168 -23.80 -7.20 -10.41
C LEU A 168 -22.55 -6.60 -11.04
N ILE A 169 -22.53 -6.42 -12.36
CA ILE A 169 -21.36 -5.86 -13.06
C ILE A 169 -21.26 -4.35 -12.85
N ASN A 170 -22.39 -3.65 -12.93
CA ASN A 170 -22.44 -2.20 -12.87
C ASN A 170 -21.93 -1.71 -11.50
N ILE A 171 -20.85 -0.92 -11.52
CA ILE A 171 -20.19 -0.38 -10.33
C ILE A 171 -21.12 0.53 -9.53
N LYS A 172 -21.94 1.34 -10.22
CA LYS A 172 -22.90 2.25 -9.56
C LYS A 172 -23.99 1.47 -8.84
N GLU A 173 -24.59 0.49 -9.53
CA GLU A 173 -25.62 -0.38 -8.92
C GLU A 173 -25.08 -1.19 -7.74
N ARG A 174 -23.84 -1.71 -7.83
CA ARG A 174 -23.18 -2.35 -6.67
C ARG A 174 -22.98 -1.40 -5.51
N LYS A 175 -22.51 -0.17 -5.77
CA LYS A 175 -22.31 0.85 -4.74
C LYS A 175 -23.63 1.16 -4.02
N GLU A 176 -24.69 1.40 -4.79
CA GLU A 176 -26.03 1.68 -4.27
C GLU A 176 -26.58 0.49 -3.47
N LYS A 177 -26.44 -0.74 -3.97
CA LYS A 177 -26.85 -1.95 -3.26
C LYS A 177 -26.14 -2.09 -1.91
N ILE A 178 -24.81 -1.94 -1.86
CA ILE A 178 -24.05 -2.01 -0.60
C ILE A 178 -24.55 -0.96 0.38
N LEU A 179 -24.78 0.28 -0.06
CA LEU A 179 -25.26 1.35 0.80
C LEU A 179 -26.68 1.11 1.30
N CYS A 180 -27.59 0.72 0.40
CA CYS A 180 -29.00 0.48 0.72
C CYS A 180 -29.16 -0.67 1.72
N ASP A 181 -28.37 -1.74 1.56
CA ASP A 181 -28.46 -2.92 2.41
C ASP A 181 -27.69 -2.74 3.74
N SER A 182 -26.60 -1.97 3.75
CA SER A 182 -25.83 -1.71 4.98
C SER A 182 -26.51 -0.72 5.92
N THR A 183 -27.26 0.25 5.38
CA THR A 183 -27.85 1.34 6.18
C THR A 183 -28.86 0.83 7.24
N PRO A 184 -29.82 -0.06 6.91
CA PRO A 184 -30.71 -0.66 7.90
C PRO A 184 -29.99 -1.46 8.98
N LEU A 185 -28.90 -2.16 8.62
CA LEU A 185 -28.09 -2.91 9.58
C LEU A 185 -27.47 -1.95 10.62
N ALA A 186 -26.91 -0.83 10.17
CA ALA A 186 -26.39 0.20 11.07
C ALA A 186 -27.48 0.81 11.97
N MET A 187 -28.65 1.14 11.39
CA MET A 187 -29.77 1.70 12.13
C MET A 187 -30.33 0.75 13.19
N SER A 188 -30.31 -0.58 12.94
CA SER A 188 -30.78 -1.59 13.90
C SER A 188 -30.01 -1.59 15.23
N VAL A 189 -28.78 -1.07 15.24
CA VAL A 189 -27.94 -0.90 16.45
C VAL A 189 -27.82 0.56 16.89
N GLY A 190 -28.67 1.45 16.38
CA GLY A 190 -28.65 2.88 16.67
C GLY A 190 -27.42 3.62 16.12
N GLY A 191 -26.78 3.04 15.10
CA GLY A 191 -25.54 3.53 14.51
C GLY A 191 -25.69 4.11 13.11
N HIS A 192 -24.66 4.83 12.68
CA HIS A 192 -24.44 5.27 11.31
C HIS A 192 -23.10 4.73 10.78
N LEU A 193 -23.05 4.47 9.47
CA LEU A 193 -21.85 3.94 8.81
C LEU A 193 -20.80 5.03 8.64
N VAL A 194 -19.59 4.75 9.10
CA VAL A 194 -18.41 5.58 8.79
C VAL A 194 -17.84 5.13 7.44
N MET A 195 -18.39 5.69 6.37
CA MET A 195 -17.99 5.37 5.00
C MET A 195 -17.04 6.45 4.45
N GLN A 196 -15.78 6.08 4.25
CA GLN A 196 -14.88 6.88 3.40
C GLN A 196 -15.05 6.43 1.95
N ASP A 197 -15.20 7.37 1.02
CA ASP A 197 -15.47 7.07 -0.40
C ASP A 197 -14.43 6.11 -1.02
N ASN A 198 -13.16 6.23 -0.62
CA ASN A 198 -12.09 5.35 -1.09
C ASN A 198 -12.31 3.88 -0.67
N LEU A 199 -12.76 3.64 0.56
CA LEU A 199 -12.99 2.27 1.06
C LEU A 199 -14.19 1.64 0.37
N LEU A 200 -15.29 2.39 0.22
CA LEU A 200 -16.48 1.87 -0.47
C LEU A 200 -16.16 1.55 -1.93
N GLY A 201 -15.41 2.41 -2.62
CA GLY A 201 -14.92 2.14 -3.96
C GLY A 201 -14.05 0.88 -4.04
N GLU A 202 -13.19 0.64 -3.05
CA GLU A 202 -12.40 -0.58 -2.96
C GLU A 202 -13.29 -1.82 -2.77
N VAL A 203 -14.20 -1.81 -1.79
CA VAL A 203 -15.11 -2.93 -1.50
C VAL A 203 -16.00 -3.24 -2.71
N VAL A 204 -16.54 -2.22 -3.38
CA VAL A 204 -17.33 -2.39 -4.61
C VAL A 204 -16.52 -3.15 -5.67
N ASN A 205 -15.21 -2.91 -5.79
CA ASN A 205 -14.37 -3.62 -6.75
C ASN A 205 -13.88 -5.00 -6.27
N LEU A 206 -14.01 -5.31 -4.98
CA LEU A 206 -13.67 -6.62 -4.40
C LEU A 206 -14.80 -7.64 -4.52
N VAL A 207 -16.06 -7.19 -4.59
CA VAL A 207 -17.24 -8.05 -4.59
C VAL A 207 -18.07 -7.89 -5.86
N GLU A 208 -18.61 -9.00 -6.34
CA GLU A 208 -19.44 -9.10 -7.54
C GLU A 208 -20.91 -9.31 -7.17
N ALA A 209 -21.18 -9.94 -6.03
CA ALA A 209 -22.50 -10.21 -5.47
C ALA A 209 -22.53 -9.76 -3.99
N PRO A 210 -22.62 -8.44 -3.70
CA PRO A 210 -22.49 -7.92 -2.35
C PRO A 210 -23.63 -8.37 -1.42
N VAL A 211 -23.26 -8.88 -0.24
CA VAL A 211 -24.17 -9.16 0.88
C VAL A 211 -23.59 -8.54 2.14
N PRO A 212 -24.06 -7.33 2.55
CA PRO A 212 -23.66 -6.74 3.82
C PRO A 212 -24.13 -7.55 5.02
N ILE A 213 -23.25 -7.70 6.00
CA ILE A 213 -23.49 -8.49 7.22
C ILE A 213 -23.01 -7.66 8.41
N LEU A 214 -23.86 -7.57 9.43
CA LEU A 214 -23.54 -6.94 10.70
C LEU A 214 -22.72 -7.90 11.56
N GLY A 215 -21.61 -7.41 12.09
CA GLY A 215 -20.78 -8.11 13.08
C GLY A 215 -20.54 -7.27 14.32
N GLY A 216 -20.25 -7.93 15.43
CA GLY A 216 -19.93 -7.30 16.71
C GLY A 216 -18.54 -7.64 17.22
N PHE A 217 -18.01 -6.83 18.13
CA PHE A 217 -16.82 -7.15 18.90
C PHE A 217 -17.02 -6.81 20.38
N ASP A 218 -16.12 -7.28 21.22
CA ASP A 218 -16.22 -7.08 22.67
C ASP A 218 -16.05 -5.59 23.02
N GLU A 219 -16.97 -5.03 23.81
CA GLU A 219 -16.96 -3.63 24.23
C GLU A 219 -15.69 -3.23 24.98
N SER A 220 -14.99 -4.17 25.61
CA SER A 220 -13.72 -3.91 26.28
C SER A 220 -12.63 -3.38 25.35
N PHE A 221 -12.73 -3.58 24.03
CA PHE A 221 -11.79 -2.99 23.07
C PHE A 221 -11.99 -1.48 22.88
N LEU A 222 -13.15 -0.92 23.27
CA LEU A 222 -13.39 0.52 23.24
C LEU A 222 -12.51 1.31 24.22
N GLU A 223 -11.72 0.62 25.07
CA GLU A 223 -10.64 1.25 25.85
C GLU A 223 -9.46 1.73 24.97
N LEU A 224 -9.33 1.17 23.76
CA LEU A 224 -8.33 1.59 22.78
C LEU A 224 -8.76 2.88 22.07
N PRO A 225 -7.80 3.70 21.63
CA PRO A 225 -8.11 4.87 20.81
C PRO A 225 -8.92 4.50 19.56
N GLU A 226 -9.98 5.26 19.27
CA GLU A 226 -10.91 4.98 18.17
C GLU A 226 -10.19 4.87 16.81
N ASP A 227 -9.17 5.70 16.57
CA ASP A 227 -8.36 5.67 15.36
C ASP A 227 -7.68 4.31 15.10
N ILE A 228 -7.25 3.61 16.17
CA ILE A 228 -6.66 2.27 16.07
C ILE A 228 -7.72 1.28 15.58
N LEU A 229 -8.88 1.28 16.25
CA LEU A 229 -9.99 0.37 15.93
C LEU A 229 -10.49 0.59 14.49
N ILE A 230 -10.72 1.85 14.12
CA ILE A 230 -11.16 2.24 12.78
C ILE A 230 -10.12 1.83 11.73
N THR A 231 -8.83 2.07 11.99
CA THR A 231 -7.77 1.72 11.03
C THR A 231 -7.68 0.21 10.82
N VAL A 232 -7.74 -0.59 11.89
CA VAL A 232 -7.74 -2.05 11.79
C VAL A 232 -8.95 -2.55 10.97
N MET A 233 -10.15 -2.03 11.24
CA MET A 233 -11.36 -2.38 10.48
C MET A 233 -11.22 -2.01 9.00
N GLN A 234 -10.87 -0.76 8.70
CA GLN A 234 -10.91 -0.23 7.34
C GLN A 234 -9.72 -0.70 6.48
N ARG A 235 -8.49 -0.65 7.01
CA ARG A 235 -7.29 -0.95 6.22
C ARG A 235 -7.03 -2.45 6.12
N HIS A 236 -7.19 -3.20 7.21
CA HIS A 236 -6.77 -4.61 7.25
C HIS A 236 -7.91 -5.56 6.90
N GLN A 237 -9.16 -5.17 7.13
CA GLN A 237 -10.32 -6.05 6.95
C GLN A 237 -11.39 -5.53 5.99
N LYS A 238 -11.30 -4.27 5.55
CA LYS A 238 -12.30 -3.63 4.67
C LYS A 238 -13.70 -3.59 5.27
N TYR A 239 -13.79 -3.46 6.59
CA TYR A 239 -15.05 -3.31 7.32
C TYR A 239 -15.42 -1.83 7.47
N PHE A 240 -16.73 -1.58 7.58
CA PHE A 240 -17.27 -0.26 7.86
C PHE A 240 -17.57 -0.12 9.36
N PRO A 241 -16.87 0.77 10.09
CA PRO A 241 -17.17 1.06 11.49
C PRO A 241 -18.55 1.69 11.64
N LEU A 242 -19.19 1.45 12.79
CA LEU A 242 -20.44 2.11 13.15
C LEU A 242 -20.21 3.13 14.28
N THR A 243 -20.79 4.31 14.15
CA THR A 243 -20.78 5.35 15.19
C THR A 243 -22.19 5.63 15.67
N ASN A 244 -22.36 5.96 16.94
CA ASN A 244 -23.66 6.28 17.52
C ASN A 244 -24.22 7.58 16.92
N ILE A 245 -25.48 7.56 16.49
CA ILE A 245 -26.13 8.72 15.82
C ILE A 245 -26.19 9.95 16.72
N SER A 246 -26.35 9.78 18.03
CA SER A 246 -26.51 10.88 18.98
C SER A 246 -25.19 11.38 19.56
N THR A 247 -24.25 10.48 19.84
CA THR A 247 -23.00 10.83 20.53
C THR A 247 -21.79 10.95 19.60
N GLY A 248 -21.87 10.41 18.38
CA GLY A 248 -20.75 10.33 17.44
C GLY A 248 -19.65 9.33 17.83
N LYS A 249 -19.76 8.67 18.99
CA LYS A 249 -18.75 7.71 19.48
C LYS A 249 -18.81 6.38 18.73
N LEU A 250 -17.67 5.71 18.64
CA LEU A 250 -17.58 4.38 18.04
C LEU A 250 -18.43 3.36 18.81
N LEU A 251 -19.21 2.56 18.08
CA LEU A 251 -19.98 1.44 18.61
C LEU A 251 -19.19 0.13 18.47
N PRO A 252 -19.48 -0.90 19.29
CA PRO A 252 -18.85 -2.22 19.22
C PRO A 252 -19.34 -3.06 18.04
N PHE A 253 -19.68 -2.42 16.92
CA PHE A 253 -20.27 -3.05 15.75
C PHE A 253 -19.62 -2.55 14.46
N PHE A 254 -19.63 -3.40 13.45
CA PHE A 254 -19.14 -3.12 12.11
C PHE A 254 -20.01 -3.80 11.05
N VAL A 255 -19.94 -3.32 9.82
CA VAL A 255 -20.52 -3.99 8.66
C VAL A 255 -19.40 -4.50 7.77
N THR A 256 -19.47 -5.79 7.43
CA THR A 256 -18.62 -6.43 6.41
C THR A 256 -19.45 -6.78 5.18
N VAL A 257 -18.83 -6.94 4.01
CA VAL A 257 -19.54 -7.27 2.77
C VAL A 257 -19.04 -8.61 2.24
N ALA A 258 -19.90 -9.61 2.32
CA ALA A 258 -19.68 -10.92 1.72
C ALA A 258 -19.90 -10.88 0.19
N ASN A 259 -19.36 -11.88 -0.50
CA ASN A 259 -19.47 -12.01 -1.95
C ASN A 259 -20.20 -13.29 -2.35
N GLY A 260 -21.50 -13.21 -2.60
CA GLY A 260 -22.37 -14.31 -3.03
C GLY A 260 -23.14 -14.97 -1.90
N ILE A 261 -23.76 -16.11 -2.21
CA ILE A 261 -24.65 -16.84 -1.31
C ILE A 261 -23.81 -17.67 -0.33
N MET A 262 -23.99 -17.40 0.95
CA MET A 262 -23.30 -18.10 2.03
C MET A 262 -24.09 -18.00 3.33
N SER A 263 -23.71 -18.80 4.33
CA SER A 263 -24.29 -18.70 5.66
C SER A 263 -23.86 -17.40 6.33
N GLU A 264 -24.80 -16.47 6.52
CA GLU A 264 -24.55 -15.19 7.19
C GLU A 264 -23.93 -15.40 8.58
N ALA A 265 -24.45 -16.35 9.37
CA ALA A 265 -23.94 -16.67 10.70
C ALA A 265 -22.48 -17.16 10.67
N ALA A 266 -22.10 -17.97 9.67
CA ALA A 266 -20.72 -18.44 9.53
C ALA A 266 -19.78 -17.29 9.15
N VAL A 267 -20.21 -16.41 8.25
CA VAL A 267 -19.44 -15.24 7.83
C VAL A 267 -19.29 -14.25 8.98
N GLN A 268 -20.37 -13.95 9.69
CA GLN A 268 -20.35 -13.10 10.87
C GLN A 268 -19.32 -13.64 11.88
N LYS A 269 -19.49 -14.87 12.36
CA LYS A 269 -18.59 -15.49 13.36
C LYS A 269 -17.13 -15.53 12.90
N GLY A 270 -16.90 -15.80 11.61
CA GLY A 270 -15.56 -15.81 11.03
C GLY A 270 -14.90 -14.43 11.06
N ASN A 271 -15.61 -13.39 10.59
CA ASN A 271 -15.09 -12.02 10.58
C ASN A 271 -14.91 -11.46 11.99
N GLU A 272 -15.83 -11.75 12.92
CA GLU A 272 -15.69 -11.38 14.34
C GLU A 272 -14.46 -12.05 14.97
N ALA A 273 -14.16 -13.31 14.62
CA ALA A 273 -12.97 -14.00 15.10
C ALA A 273 -11.67 -13.39 14.57
N VAL A 274 -11.65 -13.03 13.29
CA VAL A 274 -10.51 -12.34 12.68
C VAL A 274 -10.30 -10.96 13.32
N LEU A 275 -11.38 -10.18 13.52
CA LEU A 275 -11.29 -8.85 14.11
C LEU A 275 -10.80 -8.91 15.55
N ARG A 276 -11.32 -9.84 16.35
CA ARG A 276 -10.90 -10.05 17.74
C ARG A 276 -9.40 -10.30 17.85
N ALA A 277 -8.86 -11.19 17.02
CA ALA A 277 -7.42 -11.46 17.03
C ALA A 277 -6.59 -10.20 16.73
N ARG A 278 -7.03 -9.38 15.77
CA ARG A 278 -6.35 -8.12 15.44
C ARG A 278 -6.45 -7.06 16.52
N TYR A 279 -7.58 -7.00 17.22
CA TYR A 279 -7.72 -6.08 18.35
C TYR A 279 -6.93 -6.53 19.57
N GLU A 280 -6.77 -7.83 19.81
CA GLU A 280 -5.85 -8.34 20.84
C GLU A 280 -4.40 -7.95 20.54
N ASP A 281 -3.96 -8.09 19.28
CA ASP A 281 -2.63 -7.65 18.86
C ASP A 281 -2.46 -6.14 19.09
N ALA A 282 -3.42 -5.33 18.64
CA ALA A 282 -3.40 -3.88 18.84
C ALA A 282 -3.39 -3.51 20.33
N LYS A 283 -4.18 -4.18 21.16
CA LYS A 283 -4.22 -3.99 22.61
C LYS A 283 -2.88 -4.31 23.26
N PHE A 284 -2.24 -5.39 22.84
CA PHE A 284 -0.91 -5.76 23.31
C PHE A 284 0.14 -4.68 22.98
N PHE A 285 0.21 -4.24 21.73
CA PHE A 285 1.15 -3.19 21.32
C PHE A 285 0.89 -1.86 22.00
N TYR A 286 -0.38 -1.46 22.12
CA TYR A 286 -0.75 -0.22 22.81
C TYR A 286 -0.33 -0.26 24.28
N ARG A 287 -0.52 -1.41 24.96
CA ARG A 287 -0.07 -1.61 26.34
C ARG A 287 1.44 -1.45 26.49
N MET A 288 2.23 -2.04 25.58
CA MET A 288 3.69 -1.87 25.57
C MET A 288 4.07 -0.38 25.44
N ASP A 289 3.40 0.34 24.55
CA ASP A 289 3.69 1.74 24.30
C ASP A 289 3.27 2.66 25.48
N THR A 290 2.24 2.27 26.23
CA THR A 290 1.76 3.00 27.43
C THR A 290 2.63 2.83 28.66
N GLN A 291 3.62 1.94 28.63
CA GLN A 291 4.59 1.79 29.74
C GLN A 291 5.71 2.83 29.70
N LYS A 292 5.82 3.61 28.62
CA LYS A 292 6.87 4.62 28.42
C LYS A 292 6.25 5.97 28.09
N LYS A 293 6.97 7.04 28.44
CA LYS A 293 6.64 8.39 27.97
C LYS A 293 6.96 8.54 26.49
N PHE A 294 6.18 9.34 25.79
CA PHE A 294 6.27 9.57 24.36
C PHE A 294 7.65 10.12 23.97
N SER A 295 8.22 11.01 24.80
CA SER A 295 9.56 11.55 24.63
C SER A 295 10.67 10.49 24.63
N GLU A 296 10.47 9.34 25.28
CA GLU A 296 11.45 8.26 25.34
C GLU A 296 11.60 7.52 24.01
N PHE A 297 10.59 7.58 23.13
CA PHE A 297 10.64 6.94 21.82
C PHE A 297 11.56 7.67 20.85
N ARG A 298 11.86 8.96 21.08
CA ARG A 298 12.73 9.77 20.21
C ARG A 298 14.09 9.10 19.96
N VAL A 299 14.72 8.59 21.02
CA VAL A 299 16.06 7.95 20.93
C VAL A 299 16.02 6.69 20.06
N HIS A 300 14.90 5.98 20.06
CA HIS A 300 14.73 4.73 19.31
C HIS A 300 14.64 4.95 17.80
N LEU A 301 14.44 6.20 17.33
CA LEU A 301 14.55 6.55 15.91
C LEU A 301 15.96 6.30 15.33
N ASN A 302 16.98 6.13 16.17
CA ASN A 302 18.32 5.71 15.75
C ASN A 302 18.34 4.30 15.16
N GLY A 303 17.36 3.45 15.49
CA GLY A 303 17.21 2.11 14.92
C GLY A 303 16.59 2.08 13.52
N ILE A 304 16.05 3.21 13.04
CA ILE A 304 15.33 3.30 11.77
C ILE A 304 16.24 4.00 10.75
N LEU A 305 16.67 3.25 9.72
CA LEU A 305 17.46 3.82 8.63
C LEU A 305 16.59 4.80 7.84
N PHE A 306 17.02 6.05 7.74
CA PHE A 306 16.38 7.04 6.86
C PHE A 306 16.99 6.96 5.46
N HIS A 307 18.31 7.05 5.36
CA HIS A 307 19.04 7.00 4.10
C HIS A 307 20.51 6.65 4.35
N GLU A 308 21.11 5.82 3.50
CA GLU A 308 22.48 5.28 3.69
C GLU A 308 23.53 6.37 3.98
N LYS A 309 23.46 7.51 3.27
CA LYS A 309 24.39 8.64 3.46
C LYS A 309 24.01 9.62 4.57
N LEU A 310 22.73 9.66 4.97
CA LEU A 310 22.20 10.71 5.87
C LEU A 310 21.88 10.20 7.27
N GLY A 311 22.11 8.91 7.48
CA GLY A 311 21.94 8.22 8.75
C GLY A 311 20.50 7.81 9.01
N THR A 312 20.13 7.96 10.26
CA THR A 312 18.92 7.42 10.86
C THR A 312 17.77 8.42 10.83
N MET A 313 16.57 7.99 11.19
CA MET A 313 15.45 8.89 11.42
C MET A 313 15.73 9.86 12.57
N LEU A 314 16.50 9.46 13.58
CA LEU A 314 16.94 10.37 14.65
C LEU A 314 17.82 11.50 14.08
N ASP A 315 18.75 11.18 13.18
CA ASP A 315 19.60 12.17 12.52
C ASP A 315 18.76 13.14 11.68
N LYS A 316 17.78 12.62 10.93
CA LYS A 316 16.83 13.42 10.15
C LYS A 316 16.07 14.39 11.06
N MET A 317 15.48 13.89 12.14
CA MET A 317 14.66 14.72 13.02
C MET A 317 15.49 15.72 13.82
N SER A 318 16.74 15.40 14.15
CA SER A 318 17.68 16.35 14.75
C SER A 318 18.01 17.51 13.80
N ARG A 319 18.09 17.26 12.48
CA ARG A 319 18.24 18.33 11.48
C ARG A 319 16.98 19.19 11.37
N VAL A 320 15.81 18.57 11.39
CA VAL A 320 14.52 19.28 11.39
C VAL A 320 14.43 20.22 12.58
N GLN A 321 14.68 19.72 13.80
CA GLN A 321 14.66 20.52 15.03
C GLN A 321 15.65 21.70 14.99
N LYS A 322 16.82 21.56 14.39
CA LYS A 322 17.78 22.68 14.23
C LYS A 322 17.35 23.72 13.18
N THR A 323 16.39 23.38 12.34
CA THR A 323 15.95 24.22 11.21
C THR A 323 14.69 25.01 11.54
N VAL A 324 13.82 24.48 12.40
CA VAL A 324 12.49 25.08 12.64
C VAL A 324 12.55 26.54 13.05
N GLY A 325 13.43 26.94 13.98
CA GLY A 325 13.51 28.35 14.41
C GLY A 325 13.88 29.32 13.29
N LYS A 326 14.80 28.94 12.40
CA LYS A 326 15.15 29.76 11.22
C LYS A 326 14.00 29.81 10.22
N LEU A 327 13.27 28.71 10.09
CA LEU A 327 12.15 28.62 9.17
C LEU A 327 10.94 29.43 9.67
N THR A 328 10.67 29.43 10.97
CA THR A 328 9.64 30.27 11.61
C THR A 328 9.85 31.74 11.24
N LEU A 329 11.07 32.25 11.44
CA LEU A 329 11.43 33.63 11.07
C LEU A 329 11.30 33.89 9.56
N ALA A 330 11.77 32.96 8.73
CA ALA A 330 11.73 33.12 7.27
C ALA A 330 10.31 33.08 6.69
N LEU A 331 9.37 32.39 7.37
CA LEU A 331 7.96 32.32 6.99
C LEU A 331 7.14 33.51 7.53
N GLY A 332 7.73 34.38 8.36
CA GLY A 332 7.02 35.49 8.98
C GLY A 332 5.98 35.06 10.01
N ILE A 333 6.18 33.89 10.62
CA ILE A 333 5.31 33.37 11.69
C ILE A 333 5.69 34.05 13.01
N ASP A 334 4.68 34.34 13.84
CA ASP A 334 4.87 35.00 15.14
C ASP A 334 5.85 34.20 16.03
N GLU A 335 6.84 34.90 16.57
CA GLU A 335 7.84 34.34 17.47
C GLU A 335 7.22 33.80 18.76
N SER A 336 6.00 34.26 19.14
CA SER A 336 5.27 33.70 20.27
C SER A 336 4.96 32.21 20.12
N ASN A 337 4.90 31.70 18.88
CA ASN A 337 4.65 30.28 18.59
C ASN A 337 5.93 29.43 18.63
N LEU A 338 7.11 30.05 18.72
CA LEU A 338 8.39 29.35 18.67
C LEU A 338 8.55 28.25 19.75
N PRO A 339 8.15 28.46 21.03
CA PRO A 339 8.24 27.41 22.04
C PRO A 339 7.45 26.14 21.67
N VAL A 340 6.22 26.31 21.15
CA VAL A 340 5.37 25.20 20.70
C VAL A 340 6.03 24.45 19.53
N ILE A 341 6.61 25.20 18.60
CA ILE A 341 7.30 24.65 17.42
C ILE A 341 8.52 23.83 17.85
N GLU A 342 9.33 24.35 18.76
CA GLU A 342 10.56 23.68 19.23
C GLU A 342 10.24 22.43 20.04
N ASP A 343 9.24 22.48 20.93
CA ASP A 343 8.80 21.33 21.72
C ASP A 343 8.21 20.24 20.82
N ALA A 344 7.38 20.61 19.84
CA ALA A 344 6.85 19.67 18.85
C ALA A 344 7.98 19.08 17.98
N ALA A 345 8.98 19.86 17.59
CA ALA A 345 10.12 19.37 16.81
C ALA A 345 10.99 18.36 17.59
N ALA A 346 11.09 18.52 18.91
CA ALA A 346 11.80 17.58 19.79
C ALA A 346 11.10 16.20 19.84
N LEU A 347 9.78 16.17 19.70
CA LEU A 347 8.95 14.96 19.70
C LEU A 347 8.64 14.42 18.30
N ALA A 348 8.86 15.21 17.26
CA ALA A 348 8.53 14.90 15.88
C ALA A 348 8.92 13.47 15.46
N MET A 349 7.96 12.77 14.85
CA MET A 349 8.12 11.40 14.32
C MET A 349 8.55 10.33 15.34
N SER A 350 8.53 10.61 16.65
CA SER A 350 8.89 9.62 17.68
C SER A 350 7.93 8.44 17.73
N ASP A 351 6.70 8.65 17.27
CA ASP A 351 5.68 7.62 17.10
C ASP A 351 6.13 6.50 16.15
N LEU A 352 7.00 6.76 15.17
CA LEU A 352 7.53 5.72 14.28
C LEU A 352 8.27 4.59 15.01
N ALA A 353 8.77 4.85 16.22
CA ALA A 353 9.44 3.85 17.04
C ALA A 353 8.50 3.17 18.06
N THR A 354 7.20 3.50 18.08
CA THR A 354 6.24 2.83 18.95
C THR A 354 5.78 1.52 18.32
N SER A 355 5.42 0.56 19.16
CA SER A 355 4.99 -0.78 18.76
C SER A 355 3.73 -0.72 17.87
N ILE A 356 2.79 0.17 18.22
CA ILE A 356 1.58 0.40 17.42
C ILE A 356 1.92 0.86 16.01
N VAL A 357 2.79 1.85 15.84
CA VAL A 357 3.07 2.38 14.50
C VAL A 357 3.96 1.44 13.70
N THR A 358 4.80 0.63 14.35
CA THR A 358 5.54 -0.42 13.65
C THR A 358 4.62 -1.48 13.05
N GLU A 359 3.56 -1.88 13.77
CA GLU A 359 2.54 -2.79 13.23
C GLU A 359 1.58 -2.09 12.25
N PHE A 360 1.17 -0.86 12.58
CA PHE A 360 0.15 -0.09 11.86
C PHE A 360 0.72 1.24 11.37
N THR A 361 1.61 1.19 10.39
CA THR A 361 2.34 2.38 9.87
C THR A 361 1.44 3.53 9.42
N SER A 362 0.21 3.25 8.98
CA SER A 362 -0.77 4.29 8.61
C SER A 362 -1.25 5.17 9.77
N LEU A 363 -1.00 4.75 11.01
CA LEU A 363 -1.32 5.50 12.22
C LEU A 363 -0.26 6.53 12.62
N SER A 364 0.82 6.64 11.85
CA SER A 364 1.82 7.67 12.13
C SER A 364 1.22 9.08 12.07
N GLY A 365 1.69 9.98 12.94
CA GLY A 365 1.14 11.31 13.17
C GLY A 365 -0.11 11.30 14.06
N ILE A 366 -1.07 10.41 13.79
CA ILE A 366 -2.26 10.22 14.63
C ILE A 366 -1.85 9.76 16.02
N MET A 367 -0.99 8.74 16.08
CA MET A 367 -0.50 8.23 17.36
C MET A 367 0.48 9.19 18.04
N ALA A 368 1.22 10.01 17.28
CA ALA A 368 2.04 11.07 17.85
C ALA A 368 1.18 12.06 18.65
N ARG A 369 0.07 12.52 18.05
CA ARG A 369 -0.92 13.37 18.72
C ARG A 369 -1.51 12.70 19.95
N HIS A 370 -1.96 11.45 19.80
CA HIS A 370 -2.57 10.68 20.89
C HIS A 370 -1.63 10.53 22.10
N TYR A 371 -0.38 10.11 21.86
CA TYR A 371 0.60 9.93 22.94
C TYR A 371 1.05 11.24 23.56
N ALA A 372 1.16 12.32 22.77
CA ALA A 372 1.44 13.66 23.31
C ALA A 372 0.34 14.13 24.26
N LEU A 373 -0.93 14.03 23.86
CA LEU A 373 -2.07 14.40 24.73
C LEU A 373 -2.11 13.55 26.00
N ARG A 374 -1.94 12.23 25.86
CA ARG A 374 -1.90 11.29 27.00
C ARG A 374 -0.83 11.68 28.03
N ASP A 375 0.32 12.15 27.56
CA ASP A 375 1.44 12.50 28.42
C ASP A 375 1.39 13.93 28.98
N GLY A 376 0.36 14.70 28.63
CA GLY A 376 0.10 16.04 29.17
C GLY A 376 0.66 17.20 28.35
N TYR A 377 1.10 16.96 27.11
CA TYR A 377 1.46 18.05 26.20
C TYR A 377 0.21 18.82 25.74
N SER A 378 0.40 20.09 25.38
CA SER A 378 -0.71 20.94 24.92
C SER A 378 -1.30 20.44 23.59
N GLU A 379 -2.58 20.76 23.34
CA GLU A 379 -3.24 20.47 22.06
C GLU A 379 -2.47 21.06 20.87
N GLN A 380 -1.86 22.25 21.04
CA GLN A 380 -1.06 22.89 20.01
C GLN A 380 0.16 22.04 19.60
N ILE A 381 0.85 21.43 20.56
CA ILE A 381 1.99 20.53 20.29
C ILE A 381 1.48 19.24 19.63
N ALA A 382 0.43 18.65 20.18
CA ALA A 382 -0.12 17.40 19.69
C ALA A 382 -0.67 17.53 18.25
N ASP A 383 -1.35 18.63 17.94
CA ASP A 383 -1.86 18.94 16.61
C ASP A 383 -0.70 19.19 15.63
N ALA A 384 0.35 19.91 16.03
CA ALA A 384 1.54 20.12 15.20
C ALA A 384 2.23 18.80 14.81
N LEU A 385 2.28 17.82 15.73
CA LEU A 385 2.83 16.49 15.47
C LEU A 385 2.01 15.70 14.44
N PHE A 386 0.68 15.79 14.51
CA PHE A 386 -0.20 15.20 13.49
C PHE A 386 -0.04 15.91 12.14
N GLU A 387 -0.12 17.24 12.14
CA GLU A 387 -0.09 18.09 10.97
C GLU A 387 1.25 18.03 10.20
N MET A 388 2.36 17.71 10.87
CA MET A 388 3.65 17.48 10.23
C MET A 388 3.59 16.41 9.12
N THR A 389 2.70 15.42 9.25
CA THR A 389 2.51 14.36 8.24
C THR A 389 1.68 14.80 7.04
N LEU A 390 1.04 15.97 7.12
CA LEU A 390 0.12 16.48 6.11
C LEU A 390 0.81 17.39 5.08
N PRO A 391 0.33 17.42 3.83
CA PRO A 391 -0.52 16.41 3.19
C PRO A 391 0.22 15.07 3.00
N ARG A 392 -0.49 13.95 3.17
CA ARG A 392 0.07 12.60 2.98
C ARG A 392 0.08 12.18 1.51
N PHE A 393 -0.82 12.74 0.71
CA PHE A 393 -0.93 12.50 -0.73
C PHE A 393 -1.48 13.75 -1.44
N SER A 394 -1.40 13.78 -2.76
CA SER A 394 -1.94 14.89 -3.56
C SER A 394 -3.44 15.04 -3.36
N GLY A 395 -3.89 16.22 -2.91
CA GLY A 395 -5.29 16.49 -2.61
C GLY A 395 -5.73 16.12 -1.19
N ASP A 396 -4.82 15.71 -0.31
CA ASP A 396 -5.09 15.58 1.14
C ASP A 396 -5.24 16.96 1.80
N ILE A 397 -5.72 16.98 3.04
CA ILE A 397 -5.78 18.19 3.85
C ILE A 397 -4.38 18.76 4.12
N LEU A 398 -4.30 20.08 4.29
CA LEU A 398 -3.07 20.80 4.58
C LEU A 398 -2.95 21.09 6.09
N PRO A 399 -1.73 21.23 6.63
CA PRO A 399 -1.53 21.73 7.99
C PRO A 399 -2.16 23.12 8.14
N LYS A 400 -2.83 23.36 9.27
CA LYS A 400 -3.54 24.62 9.53
C LYS A 400 -2.83 25.48 10.57
N SER A 401 -2.20 24.86 11.56
CA SER A 401 -1.48 25.57 12.60
C SER A 401 -0.12 26.04 12.09
N ASP A 402 0.35 27.18 12.59
CA ASP A 402 1.70 27.69 12.29
C ASP A 402 2.77 26.64 12.62
N ALA A 403 2.61 25.93 13.73
CA ALA A 403 3.54 24.89 14.16
C ALA A 403 3.53 23.67 13.24
N GLY A 404 2.35 23.20 12.83
CA GLY A 404 2.20 22.14 11.84
C GLY A 404 2.79 22.52 10.48
N ILE A 405 2.56 23.76 10.02
CA ILE A 405 3.10 24.28 8.75
C ILE A 405 4.64 24.27 8.78
N VAL A 406 5.24 24.82 9.85
CA VAL A 406 6.71 24.89 9.98
C VAL A 406 7.32 23.49 10.00
N LEU A 407 6.75 22.57 10.79
CA LEU A 407 7.25 21.18 10.85
C LEU A 407 7.11 20.45 9.52
N ALA A 408 5.95 20.56 8.87
CA ALA A 408 5.67 19.90 7.60
C ALA A 408 6.61 20.40 6.48
N ILE A 409 6.92 21.70 6.46
CA ILE A 409 7.87 22.28 5.51
C ILE A 409 9.30 21.85 5.87
N ALA A 410 9.69 21.92 7.15
CA ALA A 410 11.04 21.55 7.59
C ALA A 410 11.36 20.08 7.28
N ASP A 411 10.39 19.17 7.46
CA ASP A 411 10.55 17.75 7.13
C ASP A 411 10.79 17.53 5.64
N ARG A 412 9.94 18.12 4.80
CA ARG A 412 10.07 18.03 3.34
C ARG A 412 11.34 18.67 2.84
N TYR A 413 11.72 19.82 3.39
CA TYR A 413 12.98 20.48 3.06
C TYR A 413 14.17 19.57 3.37
N CYS A 414 14.15 18.86 4.51
CA CYS A 414 15.17 17.87 4.85
C CYS A 414 15.18 16.69 3.86
N ILE A 415 14.06 16.32 3.25
CA ILE A 415 14.02 15.29 2.20
C ILE A 415 14.59 15.85 0.89
N PHE A 416 14.09 16.99 0.42
CA PHE A 416 14.46 17.59 -0.86
C PHE A 416 15.94 17.96 -0.95
N LYS A 417 16.46 18.60 0.10
CA LYS A 417 17.84 19.08 0.13
C LYS A 417 18.86 17.95 -0.01
N TYR A 418 18.52 16.71 0.35
CA TYR A 418 19.50 15.64 0.45
C TYR A 418 19.23 14.42 -0.45
N ASN A 419 18.00 14.23 -0.95
CA ASN A 419 17.70 13.14 -1.88
C ASN A 419 17.81 13.53 -3.37
N TYR A 420 17.61 14.81 -3.72
CA TYR A 420 17.52 15.23 -5.13
C TYR A 420 18.63 16.16 -5.57
N PHE A 421 19.25 16.84 -4.63
CA PHE A 421 20.20 17.89 -4.90
C PHE A 421 21.41 17.68 -4.01
N ASP A 422 22.50 17.13 -4.53
CA ASP A 422 23.82 17.11 -3.87
C ASP A 422 24.38 18.58 -3.83
N LEU A 423 23.57 19.54 -3.36
CA LEU A 423 23.81 20.96 -3.52
C LEU A 423 24.69 21.48 -2.37
N PRO A 424 25.93 21.93 -2.66
CA PRO A 424 26.70 22.70 -1.71
C PRO A 424 25.97 24.02 -1.37
N LEU A 425 26.20 24.48 -0.14
CA LEU A 425 25.36 25.39 0.66
C LEU A 425 25.19 26.84 0.16
N TYR A 426 25.40 27.15 -1.12
CA TYR A 426 25.34 28.52 -1.63
C TYR A 426 24.33 28.64 -2.77
N ARG A 427 23.05 28.94 -2.48
CA ARG A 427 22.22 29.90 -3.27
C ARG A 427 20.71 29.96 -3.00
N PHE A 428 20.10 29.13 -2.15
CA PHE A 428 18.63 29.11 -2.07
C PHE A 428 17.94 30.15 -1.16
N LEU A 429 18.65 31.16 -0.65
CA LEU A 429 18.04 32.27 0.13
C LEU A 429 18.31 33.67 -0.46
N ALA A 430 18.57 33.77 -1.76
CA ALA A 430 18.57 35.06 -2.45
C ALA A 430 17.41 35.11 -3.46
N ILE A 431 16.19 35.31 -2.95
CA ILE A 431 15.17 36.04 -3.70
C ILE A 431 15.22 37.46 -3.12
N PRO A 432 15.87 38.42 -3.77
CA PRO A 432 15.71 39.83 -3.40
C PRO A 432 14.30 40.28 -3.84
N ASN A 433 13.62 40.95 -2.91
CA ASN A 433 12.39 41.76 -3.01
C ASN A 433 11.63 41.80 -4.35
#